data_AF-A0A3B8VSK2-F1
#
_entry.id   AF-A0A3B8VSK2-F1
#
_cell.length_a   1.000
_cell.length_b   1.000
_cell.length_c   1.000
_cell.angle_alpha   90.00
_cell.angle_beta   90.00
_cell.angle_gamma   90.00
#
_symmetry.space_group_name_H-M   'P 1'
#
loop_
_entity.id
_entity.type
_entity.pdbx_description
1 polymer ?
#
loop_
_entity_poly.entity_id
_entity_poly.type
_entity_poly.pdbx_seq_one_letter_code
_entity_poly.pdbx_strand_id
1 'polypeptide(L)'
;MKFNVLFVSLCALLMSISCDGTKTAQQVNYELEGAWVEKTPQGVMQGFILDTLSKAASLNMANLEYTSWEQKNGNLILYGVTTGGSADVEFADTMKIVRVRDGELVIKKGKFEHIYYDQDIRHFEGTLPCADCQGIRSRVALFNKPGSSEGLFILSNTYLGANDGKNETFITEGNWTTLKGTAKNPDAVVYQLYKGLDLEGVYELRNDQLIMLGEGGEPTPSEADYTLKQVTFE
;
A
#
# COMPACT_ATOMS: atom_id res chain seq x y z
N MET A 1 66.50 -21.76 -36.09
CA MET A 1 65.91 -20.94 -37.19
C MET A 1 64.98 -19.92 -36.55
N LYS A 2 65.40 -18.65 -36.51
CA LYS A 2 64.78 -17.48 -37.20
C LYS A 2 63.46 -17.03 -36.52
N PHE A 3 63.22 -15.80 -36.08
CA PHE A 3 63.92 -14.52 -36.17
C PHE A 3 63.35 -13.59 -35.06
N ASN A 4 64.21 -12.78 -34.43
CA ASN A 4 63.81 -11.60 -33.64
C ASN A 4 63.19 -10.54 -34.55
N VAL A 5 62.12 -9.87 -34.11
CA VAL A 5 61.94 -8.42 -34.37
C VAL A 5 61.27 -7.80 -33.14
N LEU A 6 62.05 -6.98 -32.42
CA LEU A 6 61.56 -5.95 -31.51
C LEU A 6 60.82 -4.89 -32.34
N PHE A 7 59.60 -4.53 -31.93
CA PHE A 7 59.05 -3.21 -32.22
C PHE A 7 59.03 -2.41 -30.91
N VAL A 8 60.04 -1.55 -30.78
CA VAL A 8 59.99 -0.40 -29.89
C VAL A 8 58.98 0.56 -30.50
N SER A 9 57.83 0.77 -29.85
CA SER A 9 56.96 1.92 -30.13
C SER A 9 56.96 2.82 -28.92
N LEU A 10 57.82 3.82 -28.99
CA LEU A 10 57.86 5.00 -28.16
C LEU A 10 56.64 5.85 -28.55
N CYS A 11 55.55 5.78 -27.78
CA CYS A 11 54.45 6.74 -27.91
C CYS A 11 54.31 7.49 -26.58
N ALA A 12 54.37 8.81 -26.69
CA ALA A 12 54.63 9.75 -25.63
C ALA A 12 53.55 9.74 -24.53
N LEU A 13 54.00 10.05 -23.31
CA LEU A 13 53.14 10.58 -22.25
C LEU A 13 52.30 11.74 -22.79
N LEU A 14 50.99 11.56 -22.77
CA LEU A 14 50.05 12.65 -22.53
C LEU A 14 49.18 12.21 -21.35
N MET A 15 49.61 12.54 -20.14
CA MET A 15 48.70 12.68 -19.02
C MET A 15 47.84 13.90 -19.33
N SER A 16 46.71 13.70 -20.01
CA SER A 16 45.63 14.65 -19.92
C SER A 16 45.02 14.51 -18.54
N ILE A 17 45.47 15.37 -17.62
CA ILE A 17 44.64 15.77 -16.48
C ILE A 17 43.46 16.50 -17.09
N SER A 18 42.43 15.75 -17.50
CA SER A 18 41.12 16.35 -17.67
C SER A 18 40.57 16.52 -16.26
N CYS A 19 40.65 17.75 -15.75
CA CYS A 19 39.89 18.15 -14.58
C CYS A 19 38.43 18.33 -15.00
N ASP A 20 37.76 17.25 -15.43
CA ASP A 20 36.32 17.24 -15.63
C ASP A 20 35.66 16.88 -14.30
N GLY A 21 35.53 17.90 -13.46
CA GLY A 21 34.69 17.91 -12.27
C GLY A 21 33.20 17.97 -12.59
N THR A 22 32.76 17.46 -13.74
CA THR A 22 31.35 17.15 -13.95
C THR A 22 31.08 15.81 -13.29
N LYS A 23 30.72 15.86 -12.00
CA LYS A 23 29.89 14.79 -11.42
C LYS A 23 28.64 14.73 -12.28
N THR A 24 28.65 13.86 -13.28
CA THR A 24 27.41 13.42 -13.91
C THR A 24 26.60 12.88 -12.74
N ALA A 25 25.49 13.55 -12.41
CA ALA A 25 24.56 13.02 -11.44
C ALA A 25 24.14 11.67 -11.99
N GLN A 26 24.69 10.59 -11.43
CA GLN A 26 24.32 9.25 -11.77
C GLN A 26 22.80 9.20 -11.60
N GLN A 27 22.07 8.93 -12.68
CA GLN A 27 20.63 8.72 -12.58
C GLN A 27 20.44 7.46 -11.75
N VAL A 28 20.22 7.64 -10.45
CA VAL A 28 19.84 6.56 -9.55
C VAL A 28 18.37 6.30 -9.84
N ASN A 29 18.09 5.18 -10.50
CA ASN A 29 16.75 4.63 -10.53
C ASN A 29 16.56 3.88 -9.21
N TYR A 30 15.57 4.28 -8.42
CA TYR A 30 15.29 3.62 -7.14
C TYR A 30 14.38 2.40 -7.38
N GLU A 31 14.50 1.37 -6.56
CA GLU A 31 13.49 0.31 -6.49
C GLU A 31 12.33 0.86 -5.67
N LEU A 32 11.20 1.13 -6.32
CA LEU A 32 10.03 1.80 -5.73
C LEU A 32 8.78 0.93 -5.76
N GLU A 33 8.87 -0.27 -6.32
CA GLU A 33 7.77 -1.21 -6.39
C GLU A 33 7.30 -1.58 -4.98
N GLY A 34 5.98 -1.60 -4.78
CA GLY A 34 5.36 -1.85 -3.48
C GLY A 34 4.34 -0.80 -3.12
N ALA A 35 3.85 -0.88 -1.88
CA ALA A 35 2.87 0.05 -1.36
C ALA A 35 3.49 1.04 -0.38
N TRP A 36 3.34 2.32 -0.69
CA TRP A 36 3.92 3.43 0.06
C TRP A 36 2.83 4.21 0.74
N VAL A 37 2.86 4.23 2.08
CA VAL A 37 1.78 4.80 2.90
C VAL A 37 2.33 5.87 3.83
N GLU A 38 1.63 6.99 3.91
CA GLU A 38 1.85 8.05 4.90
C GLU A 38 0.61 8.22 5.79
N LYS A 39 0.82 8.78 6.99
CA LYS A 39 -0.25 9.27 7.85
C LYS A 39 -0.31 10.78 7.75
N THR A 40 -1.43 11.31 7.27
CA THR A 40 -1.63 12.77 7.17
C THR A 40 -1.67 13.42 8.56
N PRO A 41 -1.46 14.74 8.67
CA PRO A 41 -1.62 15.47 9.94
C PRO A 41 -3.01 15.29 10.58
N GLN A 42 -4.05 15.04 9.79
CA GLN A 42 -5.41 14.76 10.23
C GLN A 42 -5.60 13.33 10.72
N GLY A 43 -4.57 12.50 10.64
CA GLY A 43 -4.59 11.11 11.08
C GLY A 43 -5.10 10.13 10.03
N VAL A 44 -5.53 10.61 8.86
CA VAL A 44 -5.98 9.77 7.74
C VAL A 44 -4.78 9.12 7.08
N MET A 45 -4.88 7.82 6.81
CA MET A 45 -3.87 7.07 6.07
C MET A 45 -4.07 7.27 4.57
N GLN A 46 -3.02 7.49 3.81
CA GLN A 46 -3.11 7.56 2.35
C GLN A 46 -1.80 7.13 1.70
N GLY A 47 -1.83 6.88 0.40
CA GLY A 47 -0.62 6.47 -0.29
C GLY A 47 -0.86 6.03 -1.73
N PHE A 48 0.07 5.24 -2.22
CA PHE A 48 0.00 4.68 -3.56
C PHE A 48 0.68 3.31 -3.63
N ILE A 49 0.27 2.50 -4.60
CA ILE A 49 0.92 1.24 -4.96
C ILE A 49 1.60 1.45 -6.29
N LEU A 50 2.83 0.95 -6.42
CA LEU A 50 3.61 0.95 -7.65
C LEU A 50 3.94 -0.49 -8.03
N ASP A 51 3.54 -0.92 -9.22
CA ASP A 51 3.85 -2.28 -9.70
C ASP A 51 5.05 -2.30 -10.65
N THR A 52 5.52 -3.51 -10.98
CA THR A 52 6.66 -3.74 -11.91
C THR A 52 6.33 -3.44 -13.38
N LEU A 53 5.07 -3.18 -13.72
CA LEU A 53 4.56 -2.92 -15.07
C LEU A 53 4.24 -1.44 -15.29
N SER A 54 4.73 -0.55 -14.42
CA SER A 54 4.46 0.89 -14.45
C SER A 54 2.98 1.26 -14.24
N LYS A 55 2.17 0.37 -13.65
CA LYS A 55 0.84 0.71 -13.13
C LYS A 55 0.94 1.22 -11.70
N ALA A 56 0.07 2.16 -11.39
CA ALA A 56 -0.09 2.69 -10.05
C ALA A 56 -1.54 2.56 -9.62
N ALA A 57 -1.76 2.55 -8.30
CA ALA A 57 -3.08 2.62 -7.70
C ALA A 57 -3.07 3.57 -6.50
N SER A 58 -4.19 4.25 -6.27
CA SER A 58 -4.40 5.10 -5.09
C SER A 58 -4.74 4.28 -3.86
N LEU A 59 -4.18 4.67 -2.70
CA LEU A 59 -4.57 4.12 -1.40
C LEU A 59 -5.31 5.18 -0.59
N ASN A 60 -6.58 4.89 -0.29
CA ASN A 60 -7.46 5.70 0.57
C ASN A 60 -7.55 7.19 0.15
N MET A 61 -7.71 7.45 -1.14
CA MET A 61 -7.94 8.79 -1.69
C MET A 61 -9.25 8.81 -2.46
N ALA A 62 -10.15 9.74 -2.12
CA ALA A 62 -11.53 9.72 -2.62
C ALA A 62 -11.64 10.05 -4.11
N ASN A 63 -10.98 11.12 -4.55
CA ASN A 63 -11.17 11.70 -5.89
C ASN A 63 -9.91 11.64 -6.75
N LEU A 64 -8.83 11.03 -6.27
CA LEU A 64 -7.57 10.93 -6.99
C LEU A 64 -7.30 9.45 -7.27
N GLU A 65 -7.33 9.08 -8.53
CA GLU A 65 -7.07 7.71 -8.98
C GLU A 65 -5.78 7.68 -9.79
N TYR A 66 -4.70 7.22 -9.17
CA TYR A 66 -3.46 6.93 -9.88
C TYR A 66 -3.64 5.69 -10.74
N THR A 67 -3.05 5.72 -11.95
CA THR A 67 -3.18 4.64 -12.95
C THR A 67 -1.82 4.15 -13.44
N SER A 68 -0.82 5.02 -13.47
CA SER A 68 0.53 4.64 -13.91
C SER A 68 1.61 5.51 -13.26
N TRP A 69 2.85 5.04 -13.31
CA TRP A 69 4.00 5.74 -12.75
C TRP A 69 5.25 5.62 -13.60
N GLU A 70 6.13 6.62 -13.50
CA GLU A 70 7.50 6.54 -14.02
C GLU A 70 8.51 7.21 -13.09
N GLN A 71 9.78 6.81 -13.20
CA GLN A 71 10.91 7.54 -12.63
C GLN A 71 11.66 8.27 -13.73
N LYS A 72 11.81 9.60 -13.56
CA LYS A 72 12.46 10.43 -14.57
C LYS A 72 13.21 11.60 -13.94
N ASN A 73 14.50 11.68 -14.26
CA ASN A 73 15.38 12.77 -13.80
C ASN A 73 15.37 12.94 -12.26
N GLY A 74 15.33 11.83 -11.51
CA GLY A 74 15.27 11.83 -10.05
C GLY A 74 13.91 12.22 -9.46
N ASN A 75 12.85 12.19 -10.27
CA ASN A 75 11.47 12.40 -9.82
C ASN A 75 10.67 11.11 -9.97
N LEU A 76 9.74 10.91 -9.03
CA LEU A 76 8.60 10.02 -9.19
C LEU A 76 7.48 10.83 -9.85
N ILE A 77 6.93 10.32 -10.94
CA ILE A 77 5.78 10.89 -11.62
C ILE A 77 4.63 9.91 -11.52
N LEU A 78 3.52 10.33 -10.92
CA LEU A 78 2.28 9.55 -10.85
C LEU A 78 1.25 10.17 -11.77
N TYR A 79 0.75 9.39 -12.72
CA TYR A 79 -0.34 9.78 -13.60
C TYR A 79 -1.66 9.25 -13.05
N GLY A 80 -2.72 10.00 -13.29
CA GLY A 80 -4.04 9.61 -12.81
C GLY A 80 -5.17 10.43 -13.38
N VAL A 81 -6.36 10.12 -12.90
CA VAL A 81 -7.60 10.85 -13.19
C VAL A 81 -8.21 11.37 -11.89
N THR A 82 -8.70 12.60 -11.93
CA THR A 82 -9.53 13.13 -10.86
C THR A 82 -10.98 12.75 -11.14
N THR A 83 -11.62 12.07 -10.20
CA THR A 83 -13.01 11.59 -10.28
C THR A 83 -13.95 12.42 -9.39
N GLY A 84 -15.26 12.33 -9.60
CA GLY A 84 -16.27 13.02 -8.79
C GLY A 84 -16.71 14.41 -9.29
N GLY A 85 -16.23 14.83 -10.48
CA GLY A 85 -16.71 16.00 -11.22
C GLY A 85 -17.73 15.66 -12.32
N SER A 86 -18.02 16.62 -13.21
CA SER A 86 -18.87 16.37 -14.40
C SER A 86 -18.18 15.54 -15.48
N ALA A 87 -16.86 15.38 -15.40
CA ALA A 87 -16.01 14.58 -16.27
C ALA A 87 -14.70 14.25 -15.55
N ASP A 88 -14.06 13.16 -15.96
CA ASP A 88 -12.74 12.79 -15.49
C ASP A 88 -11.69 13.75 -16.05
N VAL A 89 -10.73 14.15 -15.22
CA VAL A 89 -9.65 15.05 -15.60
C VAL A 89 -8.31 14.38 -15.35
N GLU A 90 -7.54 14.15 -16.41
CA GLU A 90 -6.19 13.60 -16.32
C GLU A 90 -5.22 14.58 -15.64
N PHE A 91 -4.31 14.05 -14.83
CA PHE A 91 -3.27 14.82 -14.17
C PHE A 91 -1.97 14.02 -14.04
N ALA A 92 -0.88 14.74 -13.71
CA ALA A 92 0.40 14.15 -13.37
C ALA A 92 1.00 14.86 -12.14
N ASP A 93 1.22 14.10 -11.08
CA ASP A 93 1.95 14.56 -9.91
C ASP A 93 3.44 14.29 -10.10
N THR A 94 4.25 15.36 -10.16
CA THR A 94 5.71 15.24 -10.22
C THR A 94 6.32 15.55 -8.85
N MET A 95 7.01 14.57 -8.27
CA MET A 95 7.57 14.65 -6.92
C MET A 95 9.05 14.31 -6.96
N LYS A 96 9.89 15.16 -6.38
CA LYS A 96 11.34 14.90 -6.35
C LYS A 96 11.63 13.82 -5.31
N ILE A 97 12.34 12.77 -5.71
CA ILE A 97 12.81 11.75 -4.77
C ILE A 97 13.99 12.35 -4.00
N VAL A 98 13.83 12.47 -2.68
CA VAL A 98 14.87 12.98 -1.78
C VAL A 98 15.73 11.83 -1.26
N ARG A 99 15.10 10.72 -0.88
CA ARG A 99 15.77 9.54 -0.33
C ARG A 99 14.89 8.30 -0.39
N VAL A 100 15.52 7.15 -0.61
CA VAL A 100 14.93 5.82 -0.40
C VAL A 100 15.90 4.97 0.41
N ARG A 101 15.46 4.43 1.54
CA ARG A 101 16.25 3.48 2.36
C ARG A 101 15.37 2.85 3.44
N ASP A 102 15.69 1.63 3.85
CA ASP A 102 15.12 1.01 5.06
C ASP A 102 13.58 1.03 5.11
N GLY A 103 12.92 0.82 3.96
CA GLY A 103 11.46 0.89 3.84
C GLY A 103 10.88 2.31 3.95
N GLU A 104 11.69 3.36 3.81
CA GLU A 104 11.28 4.77 3.84
C GLU A 104 11.50 5.41 2.46
N LEU A 105 10.47 6.09 1.95
CA LEU A 105 10.49 6.92 0.76
C LEU A 105 10.21 8.37 1.15
N VAL A 106 11.23 9.22 1.00
CA VAL A 106 11.09 10.67 1.20
C VAL A 106 10.99 11.36 -0.16
N ILE A 107 9.87 12.04 -0.39
CA ILE A 107 9.64 12.81 -1.60
C ILE A 107 9.32 14.26 -1.28
N LYS A 108 9.65 15.16 -2.20
CA LYS A 108 9.31 16.58 -2.10
C LYS A 108 8.24 16.94 -3.12
N LYS A 109 7.07 17.37 -2.63
CA LYS A 109 5.95 17.88 -3.41
C LYS A 109 5.77 19.37 -3.11
N GLY A 110 6.08 20.22 -4.09
CA GLY A 110 6.13 21.67 -3.89
C GLY A 110 7.15 22.07 -2.81
N LYS A 111 6.68 22.69 -1.72
CA LYS A 111 7.53 23.13 -0.60
C LYS A 111 7.65 22.10 0.52
N PHE A 112 6.84 21.05 0.50
CA PHE A 112 6.73 20.09 1.59
C PHE A 112 7.46 18.80 1.25
N GLU A 113 8.04 18.19 2.28
CA GLU A 113 8.55 16.82 2.21
C GLU A 113 7.50 15.90 2.82
N HIS A 114 7.29 14.78 2.14
CA HIS A 114 6.41 13.69 2.53
C HIS A 114 7.26 12.46 2.79
N ILE A 115 6.91 11.71 3.84
CA ILE A 115 7.60 10.49 4.23
C ILE A 115 6.59 9.35 4.17
N TYR A 116 6.82 8.46 3.23
CA TYR A 116 6.05 7.23 3.08
C TYR A 116 6.86 6.06 3.62
N TYR A 117 6.16 5.05 4.10
CA TYR A 117 6.75 3.79 4.55
C TYR A 117 6.23 2.65 3.67
N ASP A 118 7.10 1.69 3.37
CA ASP A 118 6.71 0.46 2.72
C ASP A 118 5.73 -0.31 3.63
N GLN A 119 4.71 -0.91 3.04
CA GLN A 119 3.73 -1.71 3.76
C GLN A 119 3.37 -2.95 2.97
N ASP A 120 3.28 -4.08 3.65
CA ASP A 120 2.47 -5.20 3.17
C ASP A 120 1.00 -4.77 3.29
N ILE A 121 0.23 -4.97 2.23
CA ILE A 121 -1.21 -4.72 2.25
C ILE A 121 -2.00 -5.95 1.89
N ARG A 122 -2.98 -6.30 2.72
CA ARG A 122 -3.96 -7.34 2.44
C ARG A 122 -5.36 -6.74 2.44
N HIS A 123 -6.10 -7.00 1.37
CA HIS A 123 -7.50 -6.58 1.23
C HIS A 123 -8.40 -7.76 1.34
N PHE A 124 -9.49 -7.63 2.10
CA PHE A 124 -10.51 -8.64 2.21
C PHE A 124 -11.87 -8.02 1.94
N GLU A 125 -12.74 -8.72 1.21
CA GLU A 125 -14.10 -8.29 0.92
C GLU A 125 -15.10 -9.43 1.07
N GLY A 126 -16.30 -9.12 1.56
CA GLY A 126 -17.42 -10.04 1.66
C GLY A 126 -18.71 -9.31 1.99
N THR A 127 -19.85 -10.00 1.89
CA THR A 127 -21.15 -9.47 2.31
C THR A 127 -21.59 -10.23 3.56
N LEU A 128 -21.52 -9.56 4.70
CA LEU A 128 -21.89 -10.12 6.00
C LEU A 128 -23.41 -10.07 6.21
N PRO A 129 -23.96 -10.95 7.07
CA PRO A 129 -25.38 -10.97 7.38
C PRO A 129 -25.80 -9.70 8.10
N CYS A 130 -27.01 -9.23 7.82
CA CYS A 130 -27.61 -8.05 8.42
C CYS A 130 -29.00 -8.39 8.96
N ALA A 131 -29.34 -7.90 10.15
CA ALA A 131 -30.61 -8.24 10.78
C ALA A 131 -31.81 -7.56 10.09
N ASP A 132 -31.62 -6.33 9.62
CA ASP A 132 -32.67 -5.44 9.12
C ASP A 132 -32.33 -4.80 7.76
N CYS A 133 -31.31 -5.31 7.08
CA CYS A 133 -30.91 -4.87 5.76
C CYS A 133 -30.55 -6.05 4.85
N GLN A 134 -30.26 -5.79 3.57
CA GLN A 134 -29.97 -6.85 2.60
C GLN A 134 -28.61 -7.55 2.83
N GLY A 135 -27.76 -6.94 3.64
CA GLY A 135 -26.40 -7.38 3.94
C GLY A 135 -25.49 -6.19 4.19
N ILE A 136 -24.33 -6.46 4.79
CA ILE A 136 -23.28 -5.46 5.00
C ILE A 136 -22.12 -5.83 4.10
N ARG A 137 -21.89 -5.06 3.03
CA ARG A 137 -20.66 -5.24 2.24
C ARG A 137 -19.50 -4.67 3.04
N SER A 138 -18.65 -5.55 3.52
CA SER A 138 -17.50 -5.23 4.36
C SER A 138 -16.21 -5.36 3.56
N ARG A 139 -15.36 -4.34 3.65
CA ARG A 139 -14.01 -4.32 3.09
C ARG A 139 -13.00 -3.99 4.17
N VAL A 140 -11.99 -4.84 4.34
CA VAL A 140 -10.90 -4.64 5.29
C VAL A 140 -9.60 -4.52 4.52
N ALA A 141 -8.92 -3.39 4.67
CA ALA A 141 -7.53 -3.22 4.27
C ALA A 141 -6.64 -3.28 5.51
N LEU A 142 -5.73 -4.24 5.56
CA LEU A 142 -4.71 -4.37 6.62
C LEU A 142 -3.37 -3.91 6.08
N PHE A 143 -2.75 -2.97 6.77
CA PHE A 143 -1.43 -2.43 6.49
C PHE A 143 -0.49 -2.86 7.61
N ASN A 144 0.67 -3.41 7.27
CA ASN A 144 1.73 -3.66 8.24
C ASN A 144 3.09 -3.46 7.61
N LYS A 145 4.09 -3.09 8.42
CA LYS A 145 5.48 -3.19 7.99
C LYS A 145 5.78 -4.64 7.60
N PRO A 146 6.58 -4.89 6.56
CA PRO A 146 6.96 -6.24 6.17
C PRO A 146 7.44 -7.08 7.36
N GLY A 147 6.83 -8.25 7.54
CA GLY A 147 7.14 -9.17 8.65
C GLY A 147 6.56 -8.80 10.04
N SER A 148 5.80 -7.71 10.15
CA SER A 148 5.10 -7.33 11.39
C SER A 148 3.78 -8.11 11.56
N SER A 149 3.43 -8.45 12.81
CA SER A 149 2.15 -9.07 13.19
C SER A 149 1.11 -8.05 13.70
N GLU A 150 1.38 -6.77 13.52
CA GLU A 150 0.52 -5.66 13.89
C GLU A 150 0.66 -4.53 12.87
N GLY A 151 -0.33 -3.64 12.84
CA GLY A 151 -0.29 -2.46 12.01
C GLY A 151 -1.59 -1.67 12.05
N LEU A 152 -1.97 -1.11 10.90
CA LEU A 152 -3.13 -0.23 10.77
C LEU A 152 -4.18 -0.87 9.87
N PHE A 153 -5.45 -0.54 10.08
CA PHE A 153 -6.53 -1.01 9.22
C PHE A 153 -7.45 0.12 8.77
N ILE A 154 -8.09 -0.12 7.64
CA ILE A 154 -9.28 0.61 7.19
C ILE A 154 -10.39 -0.43 6.99
N LEU A 155 -11.52 -0.21 7.66
CA LEU A 155 -12.74 -1.01 7.53
C LEU A 155 -13.82 -0.14 6.90
N SER A 156 -14.33 -0.55 5.74
CA SER A 156 -15.49 0.06 5.11
C SER A 156 -16.68 -0.90 5.19
N ASN A 157 -17.76 -0.44 5.81
CA ASN A 157 -19.02 -1.18 5.90
C ASN A 157 -20.12 -0.42 5.15
N THR A 158 -20.61 -1.02 4.06
CA THR A 158 -21.76 -0.51 3.31
C THR A 158 -23.00 -1.33 3.65
N TYR A 159 -23.94 -0.71 4.36
CA TYR A 159 -25.25 -1.29 4.69
C TYR A 159 -26.15 -1.20 3.47
N LEU A 160 -26.51 -2.36 2.92
CA LEU A 160 -27.25 -2.46 1.66
C LEU A 160 -28.76 -2.30 1.89
N GLY A 161 -29.34 -1.24 1.31
CA GLY A 161 -30.78 -0.99 1.37
C GLY A 161 -31.35 -0.55 2.73
N ALA A 162 -30.53 -0.05 3.66
CA ALA A 162 -30.95 0.30 5.03
C ALA A 162 -31.73 1.63 5.14
N ASN A 163 -31.30 2.69 4.45
CA ASN A 163 -31.86 4.04 4.62
C ASN A 163 -32.89 4.35 3.52
N ASP A 164 -34.15 3.98 3.73
CA ASP A 164 -35.22 4.07 2.72
C ASP A 164 -34.86 3.36 1.40
N GLY A 165 -34.20 2.20 1.51
CA GLY A 165 -33.71 1.44 0.36
C GLY A 165 -32.40 1.97 -0.24
N LYS A 166 -31.77 2.98 0.37
CA LYS A 166 -30.44 3.47 -0.04
C LYS A 166 -29.33 2.80 0.74
N ASN A 167 -28.17 2.70 0.08
CA ASN A 167 -26.96 2.22 0.71
C ASN A 167 -26.33 3.32 1.56
N GLU A 168 -25.79 2.95 2.71
CA GLU A 168 -25.04 3.86 3.58
C GLU A 168 -23.69 3.24 3.93
N THR A 169 -22.62 4.04 3.85
CA THR A 169 -21.24 3.55 4.07
C THR A 169 -20.60 4.26 5.23
N PHE A 170 -20.00 3.47 6.12
CA PHE A 170 -19.21 3.94 7.24
C PHE A 170 -17.77 3.45 7.08
N ILE A 171 -16.82 4.32 7.42
CA ILE A 171 -15.39 4.02 7.38
C ILE A 171 -14.84 4.14 8.80
N THR A 172 -14.19 3.07 9.25
CA THR A 172 -13.46 3.01 10.51
C THR A 172 -11.98 2.80 10.22
N GLU A 173 -11.13 3.61 10.84
CA GLU A 173 -9.67 3.45 10.80
C GLU A 173 -9.14 3.18 12.21
N GLY A 174 -8.07 2.39 12.31
CA GLY A 174 -7.51 2.04 13.62
C GLY A 174 -6.25 1.18 13.54
N ASN A 175 -5.90 0.55 14.66
CA ASN A 175 -4.79 -0.40 14.73
C ASN A 175 -5.33 -1.82 14.67
N TRP A 176 -4.56 -2.74 14.12
CA TRP A 176 -4.84 -4.16 14.27
C TRP A 176 -3.64 -4.89 14.83
N THR A 177 -3.89 -5.99 15.52
CA THR A 177 -2.85 -6.88 16.06
C THR A 177 -3.23 -8.33 15.86
N THR A 178 -2.25 -9.21 16.00
CA THR A 178 -2.43 -10.67 15.90
C THR A 178 -2.40 -11.29 17.30
N LEU A 179 -3.43 -12.09 17.60
CA LEU A 179 -3.47 -13.00 18.73
C LEU A 179 -3.31 -14.44 18.24
N LYS A 180 -2.57 -15.25 18.99
CA LYS A 180 -2.47 -16.69 18.74
C LYS A 180 -3.52 -17.45 19.55
N GLY A 181 -4.30 -18.25 18.84
CA GLY A 181 -5.26 -19.19 19.38
C GLY A 181 -6.62 -18.58 19.73
N THR A 182 -7.63 -19.46 19.79
CA THR A 182 -8.93 -19.25 20.44
C THR A 182 -9.13 -20.36 21.48
N ALA A 183 -10.18 -20.26 22.30
CA ALA A 183 -10.51 -21.32 23.25
C ALA A 183 -10.76 -22.69 22.58
N LYS A 184 -11.23 -22.68 21.31
CA LYS A 184 -11.53 -23.88 20.52
C LYS A 184 -10.40 -24.32 19.60
N ASN A 185 -9.56 -23.38 19.14
CA ASN A 185 -8.46 -23.65 18.23
C ASN A 185 -7.18 -22.95 18.72
N PRO A 186 -6.29 -23.62 19.47
CA PRO A 186 -5.09 -22.99 20.04
C PRO A 186 -4.06 -22.54 18.99
N ASP A 187 -4.16 -23.03 17.75
CA ASP A 187 -3.28 -22.66 16.64
C ASP A 187 -3.91 -21.63 15.69
N ALA A 188 -5.11 -21.13 16.00
CA ALA A 188 -5.75 -20.07 15.23
C ALA A 188 -4.86 -18.82 15.14
N VAL A 189 -4.88 -18.16 13.99
CA VAL A 189 -4.32 -16.81 13.84
C VAL A 189 -5.50 -15.85 13.87
N VAL A 190 -5.56 -15.01 14.88
CA VAL A 190 -6.70 -14.12 15.13
C VAL A 190 -6.27 -12.67 14.95
N TYR A 191 -6.94 -11.93 14.09
CA TYR A 191 -6.77 -10.50 13.94
C TYR A 191 -7.80 -9.75 14.78
N GLN A 192 -7.32 -8.80 15.57
CA GLN A 192 -8.15 -7.91 16.37
C GLN A 192 -7.98 -6.49 15.86
N LEU A 193 -9.09 -5.85 15.50
CA LEU A 193 -9.15 -4.50 14.95
C LEU A 193 -9.63 -3.56 16.06
N TYR A 194 -8.88 -2.50 16.33
CA TYR A 194 -9.12 -1.54 17.40
C TYR A 194 -9.23 -0.11 16.89
N LYS A 195 -10.36 0.55 17.18
CA LYS A 195 -10.52 2.00 17.02
C LYS A 195 -10.20 2.67 18.35
N GLY A 196 -8.96 3.10 18.53
CA GLY A 196 -8.49 3.55 19.83
C GLY A 196 -8.46 2.38 20.82
N LEU A 197 -9.30 2.42 21.85
CA LEU A 197 -9.46 1.33 22.82
C LEU A 197 -10.65 0.41 22.51
N ASP A 198 -11.50 0.80 21.56
CA ASP A 198 -12.70 0.06 21.22
C ASP A 198 -12.36 -1.09 20.27
N LEU A 199 -12.76 -2.31 20.63
CA LEU A 199 -12.60 -3.48 19.78
C LEU A 199 -13.68 -3.46 18.68
N GLU A 200 -13.27 -3.16 17.45
CA GLU A 200 -14.14 -3.02 16.29
C GLU A 200 -14.49 -4.37 15.65
N GLY A 201 -13.55 -5.32 15.70
CA GLY A 201 -13.78 -6.64 15.12
C GLY A 201 -12.71 -7.66 15.46
N VAL A 202 -13.11 -8.92 15.45
CA VAL A 202 -12.23 -10.07 15.67
C VAL A 202 -12.42 -11.04 14.52
N TYR A 203 -11.33 -11.44 13.88
CA TYR A 203 -11.36 -12.31 12.71
C TYR A 203 -10.37 -13.45 12.86
N GLU A 204 -10.78 -14.67 12.57
CA GLU A 204 -9.84 -15.77 12.38
C GLU A 204 -9.36 -15.78 10.93
N LEU A 205 -8.05 -15.78 10.72
CA LEU A 205 -7.46 -16.01 9.41
C LEU A 205 -7.43 -17.51 9.11
N ARG A 206 -8.11 -17.92 8.04
CA ARG A 206 -8.06 -19.29 7.50
C ARG A 206 -7.96 -19.26 5.98
N ASN A 207 -6.93 -19.89 5.41
CA ASN A 207 -6.75 -20.03 3.96
C ASN A 207 -6.94 -18.70 3.19
N ASP A 208 -6.26 -17.64 3.63
CA ASP A 208 -6.35 -16.30 3.04
C ASP A 208 -7.78 -15.70 3.07
N GLN A 209 -8.56 -16.06 4.07
CA GLN A 209 -9.88 -15.51 4.35
C GLN A 209 -9.97 -15.08 5.81
N LEU A 210 -10.69 -13.99 6.06
CA LEU A 210 -11.05 -13.54 7.39
C LEU A 210 -12.45 -14.04 7.72
N ILE A 211 -12.57 -14.86 8.75
CA ILE A 211 -13.86 -15.31 9.29
C ILE A 211 -14.17 -14.45 10.51
N MET A 212 -15.21 -13.64 10.45
CA MET A 212 -15.61 -12.84 11.61
C MET A 212 -16.03 -13.74 12.76
N LEU A 213 -15.45 -13.49 13.94
CA LEU A 213 -15.76 -14.19 15.18
C LEU A 213 -16.76 -13.38 16.00
N GLY A 214 -17.59 -14.08 16.77
CA GLY A 214 -18.50 -13.49 17.74
C GLY A 214 -17.78 -13.04 19.01
N GLU A 215 -18.58 -12.64 20.00
CA GLU A 215 -18.09 -12.20 21.31
C GLU A 215 -17.17 -13.26 21.95
N GLY A 216 -16.05 -12.82 22.52
CA GLY A 216 -15.05 -13.71 23.12
C GLY A 216 -14.18 -14.49 22.11
N GLY A 217 -14.29 -14.24 20.81
CA GLY A 217 -13.53 -14.97 19.78
C GLY A 217 -14.09 -16.35 19.47
N GLU A 218 -15.38 -16.55 19.72
CA GLU A 218 -16.08 -17.79 19.41
C GLU A 218 -16.65 -17.78 17.98
N PRO A 219 -16.79 -18.94 17.31
CA PRO A 219 -17.50 -19.03 16.05
C PRO A 219 -18.91 -18.46 16.17
N THR A 220 -19.36 -17.73 15.16
CA THR A 220 -20.73 -17.21 15.10
C THR A 220 -21.74 -18.36 15.13
N PRO A 221 -22.81 -18.28 15.95
CA PRO A 221 -23.72 -19.40 16.17
C PRO A 221 -24.71 -19.66 15.01
N SER A 222 -24.76 -18.78 14.01
CA SER A 222 -25.68 -18.92 12.87
C SER A 222 -25.01 -19.64 11.69
N GLU A 223 -25.81 -20.27 10.85
CA GLU A 223 -25.36 -20.90 9.59
C GLU A 223 -25.01 -19.89 8.50
N ALA A 224 -25.10 -18.59 8.78
CA ALA A 224 -24.85 -17.54 7.82
C ALA A 224 -23.34 -17.39 7.53
N ASP A 225 -23.00 -16.86 6.36
CA ASP A 225 -21.61 -16.69 5.93
C ASP A 225 -20.99 -15.41 6.50
N TYR A 226 -19.96 -15.56 7.33
CA TYR A 226 -19.20 -14.46 7.95
C TYR A 226 -17.80 -14.30 7.37
N THR A 227 -17.60 -14.77 6.14
CA THR A 227 -16.29 -14.83 5.49
C THR A 227 -16.03 -13.59 4.63
N LEU A 228 -14.85 -12.98 4.80
CA LEU A 228 -14.28 -12.01 3.89
C LEU A 228 -13.11 -12.65 3.15
N LYS A 229 -13.15 -12.63 1.82
CA LYS A 229 -12.13 -13.27 0.97
C LYS A 229 -11.06 -12.27 0.60
N GLN A 230 -9.80 -12.70 0.56
CA GLN A 230 -8.73 -11.84 0.09
C GLN A 230 -8.95 -11.45 -1.38
N VAL A 231 -8.77 -10.17 -1.69
CA VAL A 231 -8.85 -9.60 -3.04
C VAL A 231 -7.53 -8.90 -3.36
N THR A 232 -7.12 -8.95 -4.63
CA THR A 232 -5.99 -8.19 -5.14
C THR A 232 -6.46 -6.84 -5.67
N PHE A 233 -5.60 -5.82 -5.63
CA PHE A 233 -5.81 -4.64 -6.47
C PHE A 233 -5.77 -5.06 -7.94
N GLU A 234 -6.82 -4.75 -8.70
CA GLU A 234 -6.84 -4.89 -10.17
C GLU A 234 -6.21 -3.67 -10.85
#